data_AF-A0A2V9JQT0-F1
#
_entry.id   AF-A0A2V9JQT0-F1
#
_cell.length_a   1.000
_cell.length_b   1.000
_cell.length_c   1.000
_cell.angle_alpha   90.00
_cell.angle_beta   90.00
_cell.angle_gamma   90.00
#
_symmetry.space_group_name_H-M   'P 1'
#
loop_
_entity.id
_entity.type
_entity.pdbx_description
1 polymer ?
#
loop_
_entity_poly.entity_id
_entity_poly.type
_entity_poly.pdbx_seq_one_letter_code
_entity_poly.pdbx_strand_id
1 'polypeptide(L)'
;DRTPDSEQRPSRIGISEPCIEALSDGRLLCIYRKDTQGREMLQSWSSDSGRTWSEPVSSGAVGVDPCLLRLDNGVLLASFGRPEVRLMYSLGGGETWKGHTTLYRHTSHASPSAGSRRAAWSHAYTSMVALSSERVLYFFDIHEHAVPWEGRLPEGEAEADRRTNSIFAVPIRVSRRI
;
A
#
# COMPACT_ATOMS: atom_id res chain seq x y z
N ASP A 1 30.67 -13.81 -40.91
CA ASP A 1 30.11 -13.97 -39.55
C ASP A 1 29.39 -12.71 -39.12
N ARG A 2 28.05 -12.74 -39.15
CA ARG A 2 27.22 -11.67 -38.56
C ARG A 2 26.99 -12.04 -37.10
N THR A 3 27.46 -11.20 -36.19
CA THR A 3 27.00 -11.15 -34.80
C THR A 3 25.47 -11.04 -34.80
N PRO A 4 24.72 -11.91 -34.10
CA PRO A 4 23.28 -11.77 -34.05
C PRO A 4 22.96 -10.46 -33.34
N ASP A 5 22.08 -9.66 -33.95
CA ASP A 5 21.50 -8.47 -33.35
C ASP A 5 21.13 -8.78 -31.90
N SER A 6 21.59 -7.95 -30.98
CA SER A 6 21.09 -7.95 -29.62
C SER A 6 19.61 -7.59 -29.72
N GLU A 7 18.74 -8.60 -29.77
CA GLU A 7 17.30 -8.41 -29.63
C GLU A 7 17.10 -7.57 -28.38
N GLN A 8 16.74 -6.31 -28.58
CA GLN A 8 16.27 -5.46 -27.50
C GLN A 8 15.04 -6.18 -26.95
N ARG A 9 15.23 -6.91 -25.84
CA ARG A 9 14.12 -7.41 -25.05
C ARG A 9 13.18 -6.21 -24.88
N PRO A 10 11.92 -6.25 -25.35
CA PRO A 10 10.99 -5.17 -25.09
C PRO A 10 11.07 -4.91 -23.59
N SER A 11 11.13 -3.64 -23.20
CA SER A 11 11.18 -3.22 -21.80
C SER A 11 9.94 -3.78 -21.11
N ARG A 12 10.05 -5.01 -20.59
CA ARG A 12 8.99 -5.68 -19.86
C ARG A 12 8.87 -4.90 -18.57
N ILE A 13 7.94 -3.95 -18.55
CA ILE A 13 7.53 -3.27 -17.34
C ILE A 13 7.07 -4.37 -16.39
N GLY A 14 7.79 -4.53 -15.29
CA GLY A 14 7.46 -5.50 -14.26
C GLY A 14 6.13 -5.15 -13.60
N ILE A 15 5.48 -6.16 -13.03
CA ILE A 15 4.39 -5.99 -12.07
C ILE A 15 4.83 -6.68 -10.79
N SER A 16 4.53 -6.07 -9.65
CA SER A 16 4.94 -6.54 -8.34
C SER A 16 3.88 -6.22 -7.28
N GLU A 17 4.06 -6.80 -6.08
CA GLU A 17 3.22 -6.50 -4.91
C GLU A 17 1.71 -6.70 -5.17
N PRO A 18 1.27 -7.88 -5.68
CA PRO A 18 -0.15 -8.13 -5.88
C PRO A 18 -0.87 -8.36 -4.55
N CYS A 19 -2.07 -7.78 -4.44
CA CYS A 19 -3.02 -8.08 -3.39
C CYS A 19 -4.38 -8.43 -4.00
N ILE A 20 -5.00 -9.51 -3.52
CA ILE A 20 -6.24 -10.07 -4.05
C ILE A 20 -7.32 -10.08 -2.96
N GLU A 21 -8.55 -9.72 -3.34
CA GLU A 21 -9.73 -9.80 -2.48
C GLU A 21 -10.93 -10.40 -3.23
N ALA A 22 -11.72 -11.21 -2.54
CA ALA A 22 -12.96 -11.77 -3.08
C ALA A 22 -14.11 -10.76 -2.95
N LEU A 23 -14.77 -10.45 -4.06
CA LEU A 23 -15.87 -9.51 -4.12
C LEU A 23 -17.21 -10.19 -3.81
N SER A 24 -18.21 -9.39 -3.42
CA SER A 24 -19.56 -9.89 -3.07
C SER A 24 -20.33 -10.47 -4.26
N ASP A 25 -19.93 -10.12 -5.49
CA ASP A 25 -20.51 -10.64 -6.73
C ASP A 25 -19.82 -11.94 -7.22
N GLY A 26 -18.89 -12.49 -6.42
CA GLY A 26 -18.15 -13.71 -6.74
C GLY A 26 -16.91 -13.51 -7.61
N ARG A 27 -16.63 -12.29 -8.09
CA ARG A 27 -15.37 -11.98 -8.76
C ARG A 27 -14.21 -11.90 -7.76
N LEU A 28 -12.98 -12.05 -8.25
CA LEU A 28 -11.77 -11.64 -7.55
C LEU A 28 -11.31 -10.30 -8.10
N LEU A 29 -10.85 -9.40 -7.24
CA LEU A 29 -10.11 -8.21 -7.62
C LEU A 29 -8.64 -8.41 -7.23
N CYS A 30 -7.73 -8.09 -8.15
CA CYS A 30 -6.30 -7.97 -7.88
C CYS A 30 -5.86 -6.52 -8.12
N ILE A 31 -5.17 -5.91 -7.16
CA ILE A 31 -4.46 -4.63 -7.32
C ILE A 31 -2.97 -4.87 -7.14
N TYR A 32 -2.13 -4.24 -7.95
CA TYR A 32 -0.69 -4.46 -7.95
C TYR A 32 0.07 -3.23 -8.42
N ARG A 33 1.34 -3.14 -8.03
CA ARG A 33 2.24 -2.08 -8.47
C ARG A 33 2.80 -2.39 -9.85
N LYS A 34 2.73 -1.41 -10.73
CA LYS A 34 3.49 -1.38 -11.98
C LYS A 34 4.90 -0.88 -11.67
N ASP A 35 5.93 -1.64 -12.05
CA ASP A 35 7.35 -1.31 -11.82
C ASP A 35 7.87 -0.23 -12.79
N THR A 36 7.24 0.95 -12.73
CA THR A 36 7.68 2.17 -13.43
C THR A 36 8.10 3.23 -12.42
N GLN A 37 8.80 4.26 -12.88
CA GLN A 37 9.14 5.42 -12.03
C GLN A 37 7.90 6.06 -11.38
N GLY A 38 6.75 6.03 -12.08
CA GLY A 38 5.50 6.60 -11.59
C GLY A 38 4.79 5.79 -10.50
N ARG A 39 5.19 4.53 -10.26
CA ARG A 39 4.57 3.62 -9.26
C ARG A 39 3.05 3.59 -9.36
N GLU A 40 2.56 3.62 -10.59
CA GLU A 40 1.13 3.47 -10.88
C GLU A 40 0.66 2.11 -10.35
N MET A 41 -0.49 2.09 -9.69
CA MET A 41 -1.15 0.85 -9.31
C MET A 41 -2.22 0.50 -10.35
N LEU A 42 -2.08 -0.69 -10.91
CA LEU A 42 -3.05 -1.26 -11.83
C LEU A 42 -3.93 -2.26 -11.09
N GLN A 43 -5.10 -2.54 -11.66
CA GLN A 43 -6.02 -3.54 -11.15
C GLN A 43 -6.66 -4.34 -12.28
N SER A 44 -7.07 -5.57 -11.94
CA SER A 44 -7.75 -6.48 -12.84
C SER A 44 -8.70 -7.38 -12.06
N TRP A 45 -9.73 -7.89 -12.72
CA TRP A 45 -10.73 -8.77 -12.13
C TRP A 45 -10.71 -10.14 -12.78
N SER A 46 -11.05 -11.16 -11.99
CA SER A 46 -11.34 -12.50 -12.48
C SER A 46 -12.77 -12.90 -12.13
N SER A 47 -13.48 -13.44 -13.11
CA SER A 47 -14.82 -14.02 -12.92
C SER A 47 -14.82 -15.56 -12.85
N ASP A 48 -13.64 -16.19 -12.97
CA ASP A 48 -13.47 -17.64 -13.12
C ASP A 48 -12.49 -18.24 -12.11
N SER A 49 -12.45 -17.64 -10.91
CA SER A 49 -11.61 -18.05 -9.78
C SER A 49 -10.11 -17.95 -10.05
N GLY A 50 -9.70 -16.90 -10.78
CA GLY A 50 -8.30 -16.56 -11.03
C GLY A 50 -7.67 -17.29 -12.21
N ARG A 51 -8.45 -18.01 -13.03
CA ARG A 51 -7.93 -18.71 -14.23
C ARG A 51 -7.63 -17.71 -15.34
N THR A 52 -8.51 -16.75 -15.53
CA THR A 52 -8.32 -15.62 -16.44
C THR A 52 -8.62 -14.31 -15.72
N TRP A 53 -8.01 -13.24 -16.24
CA TRP A 53 -8.07 -11.90 -15.68
C TRP A 53 -8.41 -10.91 -16.79
N SER A 54 -9.19 -9.89 -16.48
CA SER A 54 -9.50 -8.80 -17.41
C SER A 54 -8.24 -8.03 -17.79
N GLU A 55 -8.32 -7.25 -18.87
CA GLU A 55 -7.26 -6.29 -19.18
C GLU A 55 -6.98 -5.36 -17.98
N PRO A 56 -5.71 -5.11 -17.62
CA PRO A 56 -5.35 -4.22 -16.53
C PRO A 56 -5.83 -2.80 -16.78
N VAL A 57 -6.44 -2.19 -15.78
CA VAL A 57 -6.81 -0.76 -15.79
C VAL A 57 -6.14 -0.03 -14.64
N SER A 58 -6.00 1.29 -14.77
CA SER A 58 -5.48 2.11 -13.67
C SER A 58 -6.45 2.10 -12.50
N SER A 59 -5.93 1.97 -11.28
CA SER A 59 -6.71 2.18 -10.05
C SER A 59 -6.90 3.67 -9.72
N GLY A 60 -6.23 4.57 -10.46
CA GLY A 60 -6.17 6.00 -10.14
C GLY A 60 -5.25 6.33 -8.97
N ALA A 61 -4.56 5.33 -8.41
CA ALA A 61 -3.67 5.49 -7.27
C ALA A 61 -2.20 5.24 -7.66
N VAL A 62 -1.31 5.92 -6.93
CA VAL A 62 0.13 5.78 -7.02
C VAL A 62 0.64 5.34 -5.66
N GLY A 63 1.45 4.28 -5.62
CA GLY A 63 1.97 3.77 -4.36
C GLY A 63 2.70 2.45 -4.48
N VAL A 64 2.86 1.79 -3.33
CA VAL A 64 3.48 0.48 -3.16
C VAL A 64 2.64 -0.36 -2.21
N ASP A 65 2.88 -1.67 -2.27
CA ASP A 65 2.39 -2.69 -1.34
C ASP A 65 0.92 -2.50 -0.95
N PRO A 66 0.00 -2.54 -1.93
CA PRO A 66 -1.40 -2.34 -1.65
C PRO A 66 -1.93 -3.46 -0.76
N CYS A 67 -2.88 -3.15 0.10
CA CYS A 67 -3.66 -4.13 0.85
C CYS A 67 -5.15 -3.87 0.63
N LEU A 68 -5.88 -4.91 0.21
CA LEU A 68 -7.32 -4.90 0.05
C LEU A 68 -8.00 -5.49 1.29
N LEU A 69 -9.18 -4.95 1.63
CA LEU A 69 -10.04 -5.52 2.66
C LEU A 69 -11.50 -5.24 2.32
N ARG A 70 -12.29 -6.28 2.11
CA ARG A 70 -13.74 -6.15 1.97
C ARG A 70 -14.43 -6.27 3.33
N LEU A 71 -15.28 -5.30 3.66
CA LEU A 71 -16.13 -5.35 4.84
C LEU A 71 -17.52 -5.91 4.50
N ASP A 72 -18.17 -6.52 5.50
CA ASP A 72 -19.52 -7.08 5.35
C ASP A 72 -20.61 -6.02 5.14
N ASN A 73 -20.33 -4.74 5.41
CA ASN A 73 -21.21 -3.63 5.04
C ASN A 73 -21.12 -3.25 3.53
N GLY A 74 -20.37 -4.05 2.75
CA GLY A 74 -20.21 -3.89 1.30
C GLY A 74 -19.24 -2.79 0.89
N VAL A 75 -18.49 -2.19 1.82
CA VAL A 75 -17.38 -1.30 1.49
C VAL A 75 -16.12 -2.12 1.23
N LEU A 76 -15.47 -1.86 0.10
CA LEU A 76 -14.14 -2.36 -0.19
C LEU A 76 -13.12 -1.27 0.14
N LEU A 77 -12.06 -1.62 0.87
CA LEU A 77 -10.96 -0.73 1.20
C LEU A 77 -9.70 -1.12 0.44
N ALA A 78 -8.88 -0.12 0.11
CA ALA A 78 -7.51 -0.30 -0.36
C ALA A 78 -6.58 0.64 0.39
N SER A 79 -5.60 0.08 1.10
CA SER A 79 -4.49 0.82 1.69
C SER A 79 -3.25 0.69 0.81
N PHE A 80 -2.42 1.73 0.79
CA PHE A 80 -1.21 1.82 -0.02
C PHE A 80 -0.41 3.05 0.41
N GLY A 81 0.81 3.19 -0.08
CA GLY A 81 1.57 4.38 0.28
C GLY A 81 2.79 4.74 -0.55
N ARG A 82 3.54 5.69 0.00
CA ARG A 82 4.69 6.47 -0.51
C ARG A 82 4.34 7.80 -1.18
N PRO A 83 4.88 8.93 -0.64
CA PRO A 83 5.58 9.04 0.65
C PRO A 83 4.63 8.93 1.86
N GLU A 84 3.32 9.00 1.63
CA GLU A 84 2.29 8.96 2.67
C GLU A 84 1.74 7.56 2.90
N VAL A 85 1.04 7.37 4.00
CA VAL A 85 0.20 6.20 4.27
C VAL A 85 -1.24 6.57 3.97
N ARG A 86 -1.86 5.89 3.02
CA ARG A 86 -3.17 6.26 2.46
C ARG A 86 -4.18 5.12 2.53
N LEU A 87 -5.44 5.51 2.46
CA LEU A 87 -6.60 4.64 2.37
C LEU A 87 -7.55 5.22 1.33
N MET A 88 -8.12 4.35 0.49
CA MET A 88 -9.25 4.68 -0.38
C MET A 88 -10.33 3.61 -0.24
N TYR A 89 -11.54 3.90 -0.71
CA TYR A 89 -12.65 2.97 -0.64
C TYR A 89 -13.43 2.89 -1.96
N SER A 90 -14.09 1.75 -2.17
CA SER A 90 -15.01 1.51 -3.29
C SER A 90 -16.34 0.96 -2.78
N LEU A 91 -17.43 1.35 -3.45
CA LEU A 91 -18.77 0.80 -3.25
C LEU A 91 -19.20 -0.11 -4.41
N GLY A 92 -18.36 -0.27 -5.43
CA GLY A 92 -18.64 -1.00 -6.67
C GLY A 92 -17.50 -1.95 -7.02
N GLY A 93 -16.98 -2.69 -6.04
CA GLY A 93 -15.99 -3.75 -6.29
C GLY A 93 -14.68 -3.29 -6.92
N GLY A 94 -14.27 -2.03 -6.69
CA GLY A 94 -13.04 -1.46 -7.24
C GLY A 94 -13.18 -0.77 -8.59
N GLU A 95 -14.38 -0.76 -9.20
CA GLU A 95 -14.62 -0.07 -10.48
C GLU A 95 -14.41 1.44 -10.38
N THR A 96 -14.63 2.01 -9.20
CA THR A 96 -14.30 3.39 -8.87
C THR A 96 -13.82 3.48 -7.43
N TRP A 97 -12.72 4.19 -7.23
CA TRP A 97 -12.14 4.48 -5.92
C TRP A 97 -12.43 5.92 -5.50
N LYS A 98 -12.70 6.10 -4.21
CA LYS A 98 -13.04 7.39 -3.59
C LYS A 98 -12.29 7.58 -2.27
N GLY A 99 -12.26 8.82 -1.81
CA GLY A 99 -11.86 9.15 -0.43
C GLY A 99 -10.41 8.84 -0.11
N HIS A 100 -9.46 9.19 -1.00
CA HIS A 100 -8.01 9.10 -0.79
C HIS A 100 -7.58 9.86 0.47
N THR A 101 -7.65 9.17 1.61
CA THR A 101 -7.42 9.72 2.94
C THR A 101 -5.98 9.43 3.33
N THR A 102 -5.24 10.47 3.69
CA THR A 102 -3.89 10.32 4.25
C THR A 102 -3.98 10.12 5.75
N LEU A 103 -3.56 8.94 6.23
CA LEU A 103 -3.48 8.61 7.67
C LEU A 103 -2.16 9.08 8.29
N TYR A 104 -1.10 9.08 7.49
CA TYR A 104 0.20 9.58 7.92
C TYR A 104 0.93 10.26 6.76
N ARG A 105 1.51 11.43 7.03
CA ARG A 105 2.30 12.22 6.08
C ARG A 105 3.67 12.51 6.69
N HIS A 106 4.72 12.22 5.92
CA HIS A 106 6.08 12.63 6.26
C HIS A 106 6.19 14.17 6.34
N THR A 107 6.75 14.70 7.43
CA THR A 107 6.97 16.15 7.60
C THR A 107 8.37 16.55 7.11
N SER A 108 8.66 16.43 5.81
CA SER A 108 9.95 16.88 5.24
C SER A 108 10.01 18.38 4.95
N HIS A 109 8.87 19.08 4.96
CA HIS A 109 8.77 20.49 4.56
C HIS A 109 8.69 21.47 5.73
N ALA A 110 8.82 21.01 6.98
CA ALA A 110 8.95 21.93 8.11
C ALA A 110 10.37 22.52 8.09
N SER A 111 10.46 23.84 7.84
CA SER A 111 11.72 24.59 7.97
C SER A 111 12.35 24.30 9.33
N PRO A 112 13.68 24.07 9.42
CA PRO A 112 14.35 23.80 10.68
C PRO A 112 14.43 25.08 11.51
N SER A 113 13.34 25.46 12.18
CA SER A 113 13.41 26.36 13.33
C SER A 113 13.70 25.55 14.59
N ALA A 114 14.50 26.14 15.47
CA ALA A 114 15.15 25.51 16.62
C ALA A 114 14.17 24.66 17.46
N GLY A 115 14.52 23.38 17.65
CA GLY A 115 13.70 22.38 18.34
C GLY A 115 13.22 21.21 17.47
N SER A 116 13.87 20.98 16.31
CA SER A 116 13.47 20.01 15.29
C SER A 116 13.03 18.67 15.90
N ARG A 117 11.74 18.33 15.70
CA ARG A 117 11.30 16.94 15.79
C ARG A 117 12.17 16.14 14.82
N ARG A 118 12.68 14.97 15.25
CA ARG A 118 13.41 14.07 14.38
C ARG A 118 12.57 13.75 13.14
N ALA A 119 13.19 13.68 11.97
CA ALA A 119 12.50 13.26 10.76
C ALA A 119 12.00 11.82 10.96
N ALA A 120 10.69 11.63 10.82
CA ALA A 120 10.03 10.35 11.00
C ALA A 120 9.49 9.91 9.64
N TRP A 121 9.95 8.77 9.15
CA TRP A 121 9.70 8.17 7.84
C TRP A 121 8.79 6.96 7.95
N SER A 122 8.24 6.52 6.83
CA SER A 122 7.49 5.26 6.74
C SER A 122 7.90 4.55 5.45
N HIS A 123 8.02 3.22 5.49
CA HIS A 123 8.09 2.44 4.25
C HIS A 123 6.77 2.51 3.49
N ALA A 124 5.69 2.82 4.22
CA ALA A 124 4.32 2.94 3.76
C ALA A 124 3.74 1.61 3.25
N TYR A 125 4.24 0.52 3.83
CA TYR A 125 3.73 -0.84 3.68
C TYR A 125 2.65 -0.99 4.74
N THR A 126 1.52 -1.54 4.35
CA THR A 126 0.29 -1.42 5.14
C THR A 126 -0.42 -2.75 5.23
N SER A 127 -1.13 -2.98 6.33
CA SER A 127 -2.06 -4.09 6.42
C SER A 127 -3.31 -3.66 7.17
N MET A 128 -4.42 -4.33 6.91
CA MET A 128 -5.70 -4.06 7.56
C MET A 128 -6.34 -5.36 8.02
N VAL A 129 -7.03 -5.30 9.15
CA VAL A 129 -7.85 -6.41 9.66
C VAL A 129 -9.24 -5.89 10.01
N ALA A 130 -10.28 -6.57 9.51
CA ALA A 130 -11.65 -6.31 9.91
C ALA A 130 -11.88 -6.82 11.34
N LEU A 131 -12.43 -5.96 12.20
CA LEU A 131 -12.89 -6.32 13.55
C LEU A 131 -14.41 -6.51 13.59
N SER A 132 -15.13 -5.87 12.66
CA SER A 132 -16.56 -6.06 12.42
C SER A 132 -16.92 -5.51 11.03
N SER A 133 -18.21 -5.52 10.68
CA SER A 133 -18.72 -4.89 9.46
C SER A 133 -18.46 -3.38 9.36
N GLU A 134 -18.09 -2.70 10.46
CA GLU A 134 -17.86 -1.25 10.49
C GLU A 134 -16.55 -0.84 11.17
N ARG A 135 -15.69 -1.78 11.58
CA ARG A 135 -14.46 -1.49 12.33
C ARG A 135 -13.28 -2.20 11.70
N VAL A 136 -12.20 -1.45 11.53
CA VAL A 136 -10.93 -1.92 10.97
C VAL A 136 -9.80 -1.52 11.91
N LEU A 137 -8.80 -2.39 12.05
CA LEU A 137 -7.50 -2.01 12.59
C LEU A 137 -6.52 -1.90 11.42
N TYR A 138 -5.94 -0.71 11.24
CA TYR A 138 -5.00 -0.39 10.16
C TYR A 138 -3.58 -0.33 10.72
N PHE A 139 -2.63 -1.01 10.09
CA PHE A 139 -1.25 -1.08 10.52
C PHE A 139 -0.29 -0.44 9.51
N PHE A 140 0.73 0.24 10.02
CA PHE A 140 1.86 0.76 9.26
C PHE A 140 3.07 1.01 10.17
N ASP A 141 4.25 1.19 9.58
CA ASP A 141 5.49 1.46 10.30
C ASP A 141 5.85 2.96 10.29
N ILE A 142 6.54 3.41 11.34
CA ILE A 142 7.27 4.68 11.35
C ILE A 142 8.69 4.43 11.88
N HIS A 143 9.69 4.96 11.18
CA HIS A 143 11.10 4.86 11.55
C HIS A 143 11.81 6.22 11.51
N GLU A 144 12.75 6.45 12.42
CA GLU A 144 13.48 7.74 12.53
C GLU A 144 14.86 7.74 11.83
N HIS A 145 15.15 6.72 11.02
CA HIS A 145 16.47 6.50 10.42
C HIS A 145 16.45 6.59 8.91
N ALA A 146 17.53 7.12 8.33
CA ALA A 146 17.74 7.13 6.89
C ALA A 146 17.88 5.69 6.37
N VAL A 147 17.29 5.42 5.20
CA VAL A 147 17.47 4.16 4.48
C VAL A 147 18.82 4.18 3.73
N PRO A 148 19.52 3.04 3.57
CA PRO A 148 19.13 1.66 3.94
C PRO A 148 19.33 1.31 5.43
N TRP A 149 18.60 0.29 5.89
CA TRP A 149 18.62 -0.21 7.27
C TRP A 149 20.02 -0.69 7.70
N GLU A 150 20.59 -0.06 8.73
CA GLU A 150 21.71 -0.61 9.52
C GLU A 150 21.16 -1.03 10.91
N GLY A 151 20.44 -2.15 10.98
CA GLY A 151 19.89 -2.66 12.23
C GLY A 151 20.64 -3.90 12.73
N ARG A 152 21.17 -3.86 13.95
CA ARG A 152 21.47 -5.07 14.73
C ARG A 152 20.18 -5.56 15.37
N LEU A 153 19.89 -6.86 15.27
CA LEU A 153 18.90 -7.50 16.16
C LEU A 153 19.41 -7.33 17.60
N PRO A 154 18.55 -6.99 18.58
CA PRO A 154 19.01 -6.77 19.95
C PRO A 154 19.44 -8.11 20.57
N GLU A 155 20.74 -8.34 20.66
CA GLU A 155 21.31 -9.11 21.76
C GLU A 155 21.80 -8.12 22.82
N GLY A 156 21.27 -8.24 24.04
CA GLY A 156 21.78 -7.51 25.21
C GLY A 156 21.25 -6.09 25.40
N GLU A 157 21.28 -5.67 26.67
CA GLU A 157 20.80 -4.42 27.26
C GLU A 157 21.07 -3.19 26.37
N ALA A 158 20.01 -2.56 25.85
CA ALA A 158 20.15 -1.48 24.90
C ALA A 158 20.03 -0.09 25.56
N GLU A 159 21.15 0.64 25.55
CA GLU A 159 21.32 2.04 25.97
C GLU A 159 20.78 3.07 24.94
N ALA A 160 20.85 4.36 25.32
CA ALA A 160 20.03 5.52 24.93
C ALA A 160 20.00 5.96 23.44
N ASP A 161 20.65 5.27 22.49
CA ASP A 161 20.64 5.62 21.06
C ASP A 161 19.83 4.62 20.21
N ARG A 162 18.70 4.14 20.75
CA ARG A 162 17.89 3.07 20.15
C ARG A 162 17.20 3.55 18.88
N ARG A 163 17.76 3.16 17.75
CA ARG A 163 17.13 3.27 16.44
C ARG A 163 15.93 2.32 16.33
N THR A 164 14.74 2.74 16.74
CA THR A 164 13.54 1.87 16.72
C THR A 164 12.68 2.11 15.48
N ASN A 165 12.20 1.02 14.88
CA ASN A 165 10.99 1.03 14.07
C ASN A 165 9.80 0.82 15.01
N SER A 166 8.77 1.65 14.86
CA SER A 166 7.53 1.55 15.61
C SER A 166 6.42 1.13 14.67
N ILE A 167 5.69 0.07 15.03
CA ILE A 167 4.46 -0.31 14.36
C ILE A 167 3.29 0.40 15.01
N PHE A 168 2.48 1.08 14.20
CA PHE A 168 1.27 1.76 14.63
C PHE A 168 0.06 0.94 14.24
N ALA A 169 -0.93 0.90 15.14
CA ALA A 169 -2.24 0.31 14.89
C ALA A 169 -3.31 1.40 15.08
N VAL A 170 -4.00 1.77 14.00
CA VAL A 170 -4.99 2.84 13.98
C VAL A 170 -6.39 2.24 13.85
N PRO A 171 -7.27 2.39 14.86
CA PRO A 171 -8.65 1.98 14.74
C PRO A 171 -9.41 2.92 13.81
N ILE A 172 -10.07 2.38 12.80
CA ILE A 172 -10.88 3.12 11.83
C ILE A 172 -12.32 2.60 11.87
N ARG A 173 -13.28 3.52 11.92
CA ARG A 173 -14.70 3.21 11.76
C ARG A 173 -15.12 3.51 10.32
N VAL A 174 -15.72 2.53 9.65
CA VAL A 174 -16.23 2.64 8.28
C VAL A 174 -17.74 2.44 8.32
N SER A 175 -18.50 3.53 8.25
CA SER A 175 -19.96 3.50 8.20
C SER A 175 -20.46 3.80 6.79
N ARG A 176 -21.32 2.94 6.25
CA ARG A 176 -22.02 3.18 4.98
C ARG A 176 -23.44 3.65 5.29
N ARG A 177 -23.77 4.88 4.92
CA ARG A 177 -25.16 5.37 4.96
C ARG A 177 -25.84 4.96 3.66
N ILE A 178 -27.00 4.33 3.79
CA ILE A 178 -27.87 3.94 2.67
C ILE A 178 -28.95 5.03 2.53
#